data_AF-A0A2E3JRF2-F1
#
_entry.id   AF-A0A2E3JRF2-F1
#
_cell.length_a   1.000
_cell.length_b   1.000
_cell.length_c   1.000
_cell.angle_alpha   90.00
_cell.angle_beta   90.00
_cell.angle_gamma   90.00
#
_symmetry.space_group_name_H-M   'P 1'
#
loop_
_entity.id
_entity.type
_entity.pdbx_description
1 polymer ?
#
loop_
_entity_poly.entity_id
_entity_poly.type
_entity_poly.pdbx_seq_one_letter_code
_entity_poly.pdbx_strand_id
1 'polypeptide(L)'
;MKLNKEYDLIKYRKDILDTKSKSFCGAKWYNATTWLGSGTTASCHHPPAHKIPLHEIAADPSAIHNTQHKKAMRKMMQRGERPRECEYCWKVEDMKDEAVSDRVFKSIIYTNEDLKKAHEADFNDNTLLKTFEIAFDRTCNLACSYCNSSFSTTWAKDIKKHGPYQNMVSDGAAAFQHDGAWADPYGKKEENPYVTAFWDWWEDGLSESLEELRVTGGEPLMSDQVWKLFDWFENNPSDMRFAVNSNLIAKKSIVDRLIEKSKGVKKFHLYTSCEATGKQAEYIRDGLDYELWTNNITRFIKEGNYEGINIMMTINSLCLFSITDFLDDVFKLKELTKSKTPVFSVNLLRFPSFQSPLALPDHIKDYLRENLSSWYEENKDRPYWHDFEKASVERLIDYLVIVDAPHRRTSDKMTLWRDFKTFYGQYDNRRDKSISVFPEILTDWIDTLPDTETKPITVMPSGDSTEQYADDPDLKKIAEEEGWVLKPDNKNIDEALGDYDK
;
A
#
# COMPACT_ATOMS: atom_id res chain seq x y z
N MET A 1 7.34 21.44 -5.90
CA MET A 1 6.58 21.37 -4.63
C MET A 1 7.29 22.20 -3.56
N LYS A 2 6.72 23.33 -3.11
CA LYS A 2 7.26 24.12 -1.99
C LYS A 2 6.75 23.53 -0.67
N LEU A 3 7.31 22.39 -0.24
CA LEU A 3 7.10 21.86 1.11
C LEU A 3 8.22 22.37 2.03
N ASN A 4 8.25 23.68 2.28
CA ASN A 4 9.12 24.31 3.28
C ASN A 4 8.27 25.21 4.20
N LYS A 5 7.13 24.69 4.67
CA LYS A 5 6.55 25.20 5.90
C LYS A 5 6.93 24.21 6.98
N GLU A 6 7.99 24.55 7.69
CA GLU A 6 8.35 23.90 8.95
C GLU A 6 7.23 24.24 9.93
N TYR A 7 6.23 23.36 10.01
CA TYR A 7 5.14 23.52 10.95
C TYR A 7 5.59 22.90 12.27
N ASP A 8 5.47 23.66 13.35
CA ASP A 8 5.31 23.05 14.67
C ASP A 8 4.02 22.22 14.61
N LEU A 9 4.15 20.91 14.54
CA LEU A 9 3.05 19.98 14.31
C LEU A 9 2.09 19.93 15.51
N ILE A 10 2.59 20.16 16.73
CA ILE A 10 1.79 20.26 17.94
C ILE A 10 0.95 21.53 17.86
N LYS A 11 1.58 22.65 17.50
CA LYS A 11 0.88 23.92 17.30
C LYS A 11 -0.13 23.85 16.16
N TYR A 12 0.21 23.23 15.02
CA TYR A 12 -0.73 23.03 13.91
C TYR A 12 -1.93 22.20 14.34
N ARG A 13 -1.71 21.10 15.08
CA ARG A 13 -2.81 20.30 15.64
C ARG A 13 -3.73 21.17 16.51
N LYS A 14 -3.18 21.89 17.49
CA LYS A 14 -3.94 22.72 18.44
C LYS A 14 -4.67 23.88 17.76
N ASP A 15 -3.97 24.63 16.92
CA ASP A 15 -4.46 25.89 16.34
C ASP A 15 -5.35 25.66 15.10
N ILE A 16 -5.11 24.58 14.35
CA ILE A 16 -5.82 24.31 13.10
C ILE A 16 -6.81 23.16 13.23
N LEU A 17 -6.40 21.96 13.65
CA LEU A 17 -7.29 20.79 13.61
C LEU A 17 -8.26 20.76 14.79
N ASP A 18 -7.74 20.90 16.00
CA ASP A 18 -8.51 20.78 17.24
C ASP A 18 -9.52 21.92 17.41
N THR A 19 -9.38 23.03 16.64
CA THR A 19 -10.37 24.11 16.54
C THR A 19 -11.61 23.75 15.71
N LYS A 20 -11.57 22.68 14.91
CA LYS A 20 -12.76 22.09 14.27
C LYS A 20 -13.36 21.04 15.19
N SER A 21 -12.57 20.03 15.54
CA SER A 21 -12.89 19.09 16.61
C SER A 21 -11.62 18.34 17.03
N LYS A 22 -11.62 17.78 18.25
CA LYS A 22 -10.48 16.99 18.75
C LYS A 22 -10.23 15.69 17.98
N SER A 23 -11.15 15.26 17.13
CA SER A 23 -11.01 14.04 16.31
C SER A 23 -10.92 14.33 14.82
N PHE A 24 -10.98 15.59 14.39
CA PHE A 24 -11.00 15.96 12.97
C PHE A 24 -9.74 15.51 12.22
N CYS A 25 -9.94 15.00 11.01
CA CYS A 25 -8.89 14.59 10.08
C CYS A 25 -9.28 14.90 8.64
N GLY A 26 -8.49 15.74 7.93
CA GLY A 26 -8.77 16.12 6.55
C GLY A 26 -8.79 14.94 5.57
N ALA A 27 -8.03 13.87 5.86
CA ALA A 27 -8.01 12.68 5.01
C ALA A 27 -9.35 11.92 4.95
N LYS A 28 -10.28 12.12 5.90
CA LYS A 28 -11.62 11.52 5.78
C LYS A 28 -12.48 12.15 4.68
N TRP A 29 -12.13 13.35 4.22
CA TRP A 29 -12.83 14.05 3.14
C TRP A 29 -12.04 14.05 1.84
N TYR A 30 -10.73 14.19 1.89
CA TYR A 30 -9.95 14.52 0.70
C TYR A 30 -8.94 13.44 0.28
N ASN A 31 -8.86 12.32 1.02
CA ASN A 31 -7.97 11.20 0.71
C ASN A 31 -8.73 9.87 0.57
N ALA A 32 -8.36 9.06 -0.42
CA ALA A 32 -8.76 7.66 -0.48
C ALA A 32 -7.63 6.76 -1.00
N THR A 33 -7.63 5.53 -0.51
CA THR A 33 -7.04 4.37 -1.19
C THR A 33 -8.18 3.42 -1.54
N THR A 34 -8.32 3.07 -2.83
CA THR A 34 -9.39 2.18 -3.30
C THR A 34 -8.83 1.06 -4.17
N TRP A 35 -9.25 -0.16 -3.86
CA TRP A 35 -9.00 -1.35 -4.69
C TRP A 35 -10.29 -1.66 -5.46
N LEU A 36 -10.36 -1.19 -6.71
CA LEU A 36 -11.54 -1.34 -7.56
C LEU A 36 -11.75 -2.79 -7.99
N GLY A 37 -10.69 -3.58 -8.10
CA GLY A 37 -10.76 -5.02 -8.37
C GLY A 37 -11.71 -5.72 -7.40
N SER A 38 -11.55 -5.47 -6.10
CA SER A 38 -12.36 -6.04 -5.02
C SER A 38 -13.52 -5.15 -4.57
N GLY A 39 -13.60 -3.89 -5.01
CA GLY A 39 -14.60 -2.94 -4.54
C GLY A 39 -14.43 -2.55 -3.07
N THR A 40 -13.19 -2.38 -2.61
CA THR A 40 -12.90 -1.99 -1.22
C THR A 40 -12.20 -0.65 -1.15
N THR A 41 -12.41 0.11 -0.08
CA THR A 41 -11.85 1.45 0.08
C THR A 41 -11.48 1.76 1.52
N ALA A 42 -10.51 2.66 1.70
CA ALA A 42 -10.10 3.21 2.97
C ALA A 42 -9.77 4.71 2.81
N SER A 43 -9.93 5.50 3.87
CA SER A 43 -9.54 6.92 3.82
C SER A 43 -8.04 7.15 4.01
N CYS A 44 -7.30 6.20 4.60
CA CYS A 44 -5.83 6.18 4.65
C CYS A 44 -5.33 4.76 4.95
N HIS A 45 -4.03 4.58 5.23
CA HIS A 45 -3.41 3.26 5.43
C HIS A 45 -3.60 2.63 6.82
N HIS A 46 -4.12 3.39 7.79
CA HIS A 46 -4.40 2.88 9.14
C HIS A 46 -5.77 2.21 9.31
N PRO A 47 -6.89 2.80 8.85
CA PRO A 47 -8.16 2.14 8.95
C PRO A 47 -8.17 0.91 8.04
N PRO A 48 -8.85 -0.15 8.47
CA PRO A 48 -9.16 -1.26 7.59
C PRO A 48 -9.91 -0.79 6.35
N ALA A 49 -9.72 -1.51 5.25
CA ALA A 49 -10.56 -1.32 4.09
C ALA A 49 -11.96 -1.88 4.39
N HIS A 50 -13.00 -1.18 3.94
CA HIS A 50 -14.38 -1.67 3.93
C HIS A 50 -14.87 -1.86 2.51
N LYS A 51 -15.88 -2.71 2.36
CA LYS A 51 -16.54 -2.97 1.06
C LYS A 51 -17.39 -1.76 0.67
N ILE A 52 -17.33 -1.37 -0.60
CA ILE A 52 -18.23 -0.40 -1.21
C ILE A 52 -19.51 -1.16 -1.63
N PRO A 53 -20.69 -0.83 -1.08
CA PRO A 53 -21.92 -1.52 -1.47
C PRO A 53 -22.30 -1.25 -2.93
N LEU A 54 -22.70 -2.29 -3.67
CA LEU A 54 -23.03 -2.17 -5.09
C LEU A 54 -24.23 -1.26 -5.35
N HIS A 55 -25.24 -1.28 -4.48
CA HIS A 55 -26.41 -0.41 -4.62
C HIS A 55 -26.05 1.07 -4.43
N GLU A 56 -25.01 1.39 -3.65
CA GLU A 56 -24.57 2.78 -3.46
C GLU A 56 -23.88 3.32 -4.72
N ILE A 57 -22.98 2.55 -5.35
CA ILE A 57 -22.34 2.98 -6.62
C ILE A 57 -23.29 2.97 -7.82
N ALA A 58 -24.33 2.13 -7.79
CA ALA A 58 -25.39 2.16 -8.79
C ALA A 58 -26.28 3.41 -8.67
N ALA A 59 -26.46 3.92 -7.45
CA ALA A 59 -27.20 5.15 -7.20
C ALA A 59 -26.35 6.41 -7.42
N ASP A 60 -25.07 6.35 -7.07
CA ASP A 60 -24.12 7.46 -7.16
C ASP A 60 -22.70 6.93 -7.34
N PRO A 61 -22.05 7.17 -8.51
CA PRO A 61 -20.71 6.64 -8.78
C PRO A 61 -19.65 7.18 -7.80
N SER A 62 -19.89 8.34 -7.18
CA SER A 62 -19.00 8.90 -6.16
C SER A 62 -18.99 8.11 -4.85
N ALA A 63 -19.89 7.15 -4.66
CA ALA A 63 -19.90 6.24 -3.52
C ALA A 63 -18.58 5.46 -3.36
N ILE A 64 -17.73 5.40 -4.39
CA ILE A 64 -16.33 4.99 -4.27
C ILE A 64 -15.61 5.68 -3.08
N HIS A 65 -15.88 6.96 -2.85
CA HIS A 65 -15.42 7.70 -1.68
C HIS A 65 -16.54 8.17 -0.74
N ASN A 66 -17.78 8.24 -1.22
CA ASN A 66 -18.91 8.80 -0.49
C ASN A 66 -19.89 7.75 0.04
N THR A 67 -19.40 6.53 0.32
CA THR A 67 -20.18 5.50 1.00
C THR A 67 -20.86 6.04 2.26
N GLN A 68 -22.05 5.53 2.61
CA GLN A 68 -22.71 5.85 3.88
C GLN A 68 -21.78 5.64 5.07
N HIS A 69 -21.03 4.52 5.09
CA HIS A 69 -20.00 4.26 6.11
C HIS A 69 -19.06 5.46 6.32
N LYS A 70 -18.43 5.97 5.26
CA LYS A 70 -17.53 7.13 5.35
C LYS A 70 -18.24 8.40 5.79
N LYS A 71 -19.49 8.62 5.37
CA LYS A 71 -20.32 9.75 5.82
C LYS A 71 -20.59 9.71 7.33
N ALA A 72 -20.88 8.53 7.89
CA ALA A 72 -20.97 8.35 9.35
C ALA A 72 -19.64 8.66 10.07
N MET A 73 -18.51 8.20 9.53
CA MET A 73 -17.20 8.48 10.14
C MET A 73 -16.87 9.98 10.12
N ARG A 74 -17.27 10.69 9.06
CA ARG A 74 -17.18 12.16 8.96
C ARG A 74 -18.06 12.84 10.02
N LYS A 75 -19.31 12.39 10.19
CA LYS A 75 -20.25 12.88 11.21
C LYS A 75 -19.68 12.75 12.63
N MET A 76 -19.14 11.57 12.98
CA MET A 76 -18.46 11.34 14.26
C MET A 76 -17.30 12.34 14.44
N MET A 77 -16.45 12.49 13.42
CA MET A 77 -15.32 13.40 13.48
C MET A 77 -15.73 14.87 13.59
N GLN A 78 -16.79 15.31 12.92
CA GLN A 78 -17.30 16.69 13.08
C GLN A 78 -17.77 16.95 14.51
N ARG A 79 -18.32 15.93 15.19
CA ARG A 79 -18.81 16.02 16.59
C ARG A 79 -17.72 15.84 17.66
N GLY A 80 -16.47 15.62 17.26
CA GLY A 80 -15.37 15.35 18.19
C GLY A 80 -15.35 13.92 18.72
N GLU A 81 -16.19 13.04 18.18
CA GLU A 81 -16.19 11.60 18.48
C GLU A 81 -15.08 10.90 17.69
N ARG A 82 -14.53 9.82 18.25
CA ARG A 82 -13.36 9.11 17.71
C ARG A 82 -13.78 7.80 17.04
N PRO A 83 -13.88 7.74 15.70
CA PRO A 83 -14.15 6.49 14.98
C PRO A 83 -13.22 5.34 15.37
N ARG A 84 -13.76 4.17 15.71
CA ARG A 84 -12.94 2.99 16.06
C ARG A 84 -11.96 2.59 14.97
N GLU A 85 -12.32 2.73 13.70
CA GLU A 85 -11.41 2.43 12.57
C GLU A 85 -10.13 3.29 12.56
N CYS A 86 -10.08 4.40 13.31
CA CYS A 86 -8.90 5.26 13.45
C CYS A 86 -8.12 5.01 14.75
N GLU A 87 -8.30 3.84 15.39
CA GLU A 87 -7.73 3.47 16.71
C GLU A 87 -6.24 3.77 16.85
N TYR A 88 -5.45 3.55 15.79
CA TYR A 88 -4.02 3.82 15.80
C TYR A 88 -3.71 5.28 16.19
N CYS A 89 -4.39 6.24 15.55
CA CYS A 89 -4.18 7.65 15.82
C CYS A 89 -4.61 8.03 17.25
N TRP A 90 -5.71 7.47 17.74
CA TRP A 90 -6.19 7.68 19.11
C TRP A 90 -5.19 7.15 20.13
N LYS A 91 -4.66 5.95 19.89
CA LYS A 91 -3.63 5.35 20.73
C LYS A 91 -2.36 6.18 20.79
N VAL A 92 -1.95 6.82 19.69
CA VAL A 92 -0.78 7.72 19.69
C VAL A 92 -1.09 8.98 20.50
N GLU A 93 -2.26 9.59 20.29
CA GLU A 93 -2.65 10.84 20.96
C GLU A 93 -2.98 10.66 22.46
N ASP A 94 -3.41 9.47 22.88
CA ASP A 94 -3.70 9.16 24.29
C ASP A 94 -2.44 8.80 25.10
N MET A 95 -1.29 8.62 24.45
CA MET A 95 -0.02 8.38 25.17
C MET A 95 0.45 9.62 25.93
N LYS A 96 0.30 10.80 25.32
CA LYS A 96 0.76 12.09 25.85
C LYS A 96 -0.05 13.22 25.20
N ASP A 97 -0.40 14.26 25.95
CA ASP A 97 -1.19 15.40 25.43
C ASP A 97 -0.56 16.09 24.20
N GLU A 98 0.78 16.05 24.07
CA GLU A 98 1.53 16.65 22.97
C GLU A 98 1.94 15.64 21.88
N ALA A 99 1.38 14.44 21.86
CA ALA A 99 1.64 13.48 20.79
C ALA A 99 1.00 13.93 19.48
N VAL A 100 1.69 13.67 18.36
CA VAL A 100 1.23 13.99 17.00
C VAL A 100 1.02 12.67 16.26
N SER A 101 -0.23 12.37 15.90
CA SER A 101 -0.54 11.20 15.09
C SER A 101 -0.52 11.50 13.59
N ASP A 102 -0.57 10.45 12.78
CA ASP A 102 -0.69 10.50 11.33
C ASP A 102 -1.86 11.36 10.84
N ARG A 103 -2.92 11.55 11.62
CA ARG A 103 -4.04 12.44 11.21
C ARG A 103 -3.56 13.87 10.96
N VAL A 104 -2.55 14.33 11.70
CA VAL A 104 -1.96 15.67 11.56
C VAL A 104 -1.20 15.75 10.23
N PHE A 105 -0.29 14.80 10.00
CA PHE A 105 0.47 14.69 8.76
C PHE A 105 -0.41 14.51 7.51
N LYS A 106 -1.53 13.81 7.66
CA LYS A 106 -2.51 13.59 6.59
C LYS A 106 -3.49 14.75 6.38
N SER A 107 -3.49 15.74 7.27
CA SER A 107 -4.33 16.94 7.12
C SER A 107 -3.53 18.16 6.68
N ILE A 108 -2.24 18.25 7.05
CA ILE A 108 -1.38 19.40 6.81
C ILE A 108 -1.10 19.68 5.33
N ILE A 109 -1.38 18.70 4.47
CA ILE A 109 -1.27 18.82 3.03
C ILE A 109 -2.44 19.59 2.40
N TYR A 110 -3.55 19.76 3.11
CA TYR A 110 -4.72 20.51 2.66
C TYR A 110 -4.73 21.94 3.19
N THR A 111 -5.39 22.86 2.47
CA THR A 111 -5.46 24.25 2.91
C THR A 111 -6.37 24.40 4.13
N ASN A 112 -6.14 25.43 4.94
CA ASN A 112 -7.02 25.72 6.08
C ASN A 112 -8.47 25.99 5.63
N GLU A 113 -8.66 26.52 4.42
CA GLU A 113 -9.98 26.73 3.81
C GLU A 113 -10.65 25.39 3.49
N ASP A 114 -9.93 24.44 2.88
CA ASP A 114 -10.44 23.09 2.61
C ASP A 114 -10.86 22.39 3.91
N LEU A 115 -10.03 22.48 4.94
CA LEU A 115 -10.31 21.85 6.24
C LEU A 115 -11.52 22.49 6.94
N LYS A 116 -11.68 23.82 6.81
CA LYS A 116 -12.87 24.53 7.29
C LYS A 116 -14.11 24.08 6.54
N LYS A 117 -14.06 24.07 5.20
CA LYS A 117 -15.16 23.60 4.34
C LYS A 117 -15.58 22.17 4.66
N ALA A 118 -14.63 21.26 4.85
CA ALA A 118 -14.92 19.86 5.22
C ALA A 118 -15.63 19.74 6.58
N HIS A 119 -15.23 20.54 7.56
CA HIS A 119 -15.87 20.53 8.88
C HIS A 119 -17.28 21.13 8.87
N GLU A 120 -17.50 22.18 8.09
CA GLU A 120 -18.78 22.91 8.03
C GLU A 120 -19.80 22.29 7.05
N ALA A 121 -19.36 21.43 6.12
CA ALA A 121 -20.23 20.72 5.19
C ALA A 121 -21.22 19.78 5.91
N ASP A 122 -22.39 19.56 5.31
CA ASP A 122 -23.28 18.50 5.78
C ASP A 122 -22.55 17.16 5.60
N PHE A 123 -22.56 16.30 6.62
CA PHE A 123 -21.92 14.99 6.54
C PHE A 123 -22.57 14.09 5.48
N ASN A 124 -23.82 14.38 5.10
CA ASN A 124 -24.53 13.68 4.02
C ASN A 124 -24.09 14.13 2.62
N ASP A 125 -23.42 15.27 2.50
CA ASP A 125 -22.95 15.77 1.21
C ASP A 125 -21.82 14.88 0.67
N ASN A 126 -21.78 14.79 -0.65
CA ASN A 126 -20.67 14.19 -1.35
C ASN A 126 -19.49 15.16 -1.36
N THR A 127 -18.29 14.62 -1.15
CA THR A 127 -17.06 15.38 -1.30
C THR A 127 -16.24 14.83 -2.45
N LEU A 128 -15.56 15.73 -3.15
CA LEU A 128 -14.58 15.38 -4.17
C LEU A 128 -13.20 15.18 -3.51
N LEU A 129 -12.45 14.21 -4.04
CA LEU A 129 -11.12 13.89 -3.55
C LEU A 129 -10.10 14.91 -4.04
N LYS A 130 -9.07 15.14 -3.24
CA LYS A 130 -7.85 15.87 -3.66
C LYS A 130 -6.67 14.93 -3.85
N THR A 131 -6.63 13.83 -3.11
CA THR A 131 -5.59 12.81 -3.18
C THR A 131 -6.24 11.44 -3.34
N PHE A 132 -5.91 10.73 -4.41
CA PHE A 132 -6.50 9.43 -4.67
C PHE A 132 -5.45 8.39 -5.05
N GLU A 133 -5.34 7.35 -4.25
CA GLU A 133 -4.59 6.14 -4.59
C GLU A 133 -5.57 5.06 -5.06
N ILE A 134 -5.34 4.50 -6.26
CA ILE A 134 -6.23 3.50 -6.84
C ILE A 134 -5.48 2.26 -7.31
N ALA A 135 -6.12 1.11 -7.18
CA ALA A 135 -5.72 -0.14 -7.81
C ALA A 135 -6.88 -0.66 -8.65
N PHE A 136 -6.72 -0.71 -9.98
CA PHE A 136 -7.76 -1.21 -10.88
C PHE A 136 -7.96 -2.72 -10.73
N ASP A 137 -6.85 -3.45 -10.62
CA ASP A 137 -6.86 -4.90 -10.42
C ASP A 137 -5.57 -5.38 -9.71
N ARG A 138 -5.50 -6.69 -9.49
CA ARG A 138 -4.35 -7.38 -8.87
C ARG A 138 -3.45 -8.11 -9.87
N THR A 139 -3.56 -7.81 -11.17
CA THR A 139 -2.74 -8.42 -12.22
C THR A 139 -1.29 -8.06 -11.98
N CYS A 140 -0.45 -9.02 -11.62
CA CYS A 140 0.98 -8.79 -11.40
C CYS A 140 1.77 -9.92 -12.04
N ASN A 141 2.95 -9.61 -12.57
CA ASN A 141 3.91 -10.59 -13.09
C ASN A 141 4.86 -11.14 -12.00
N LEU A 142 4.86 -10.58 -10.79
CA LEU A 142 5.74 -11.00 -9.69
C LEU A 142 4.98 -11.71 -8.57
N ALA A 143 5.69 -12.53 -7.78
CA ALA A 143 5.21 -13.10 -6.52
C ALA A 143 6.20 -12.82 -5.39
N CYS A 144 6.40 -11.52 -5.08
CA CYS A 144 7.28 -11.10 -3.99
C CYS A 144 6.93 -11.82 -2.69
N SER A 145 7.94 -12.31 -1.97
CA SER A 145 7.80 -13.16 -0.77
C SER A 145 6.87 -12.57 0.29
N TYR A 146 6.88 -11.25 0.46
CA TYR A 146 6.04 -10.51 1.41
C TYR A 146 4.69 -10.03 0.85
N CYS A 147 4.41 -10.34 -0.42
CA CYS A 147 3.12 -10.07 -1.08
C CYS A 147 2.22 -11.31 -0.99
N ASN A 148 0.99 -11.24 -1.48
CA ASN A 148 0.05 -12.36 -1.47
C ASN A 148 -0.89 -12.39 -2.68
N SER A 149 -1.76 -13.40 -2.73
CA SER A 149 -2.67 -13.67 -3.83
C SER A 149 -3.77 -12.62 -4.02
N SER A 150 -4.06 -11.81 -3.01
CA SER A 150 -4.98 -10.66 -3.10
C SER A 150 -4.41 -9.53 -3.95
N PHE A 151 -3.08 -9.42 -4.05
CA PHE A 151 -2.39 -8.35 -4.78
C PHE A 151 -1.59 -8.84 -6.00
N SER A 152 -1.44 -10.15 -6.18
CA SER A 152 -0.73 -10.72 -7.33
C SER A 152 -1.43 -11.95 -7.92
N THR A 153 -1.72 -11.89 -9.22
CA THR A 153 -2.19 -13.05 -9.98
C THR A 153 -1.12 -14.13 -10.14
N THR A 154 0.18 -13.82 -10.09
CA THR A 154 1.24 -14.85 -10.03
C THR A 154 1.17 -15.63 -8.72
N TRP A 155 0.98 -14.95 -7.58
CA TRP A 155 0.73 -15.63 -6.29
C TRP A 155 -0.54 -16.48 -6.31
N ALA A 156 -1.64 -15.95 -6.88
CA ALA A 156 -2.88 -16.72 -6.98
C ALA A 156 -2.72 -18.00 -7.83
N LYS A 157 -1.92 -17.95 -8.91
CA LYS A 157 -1.61 -19.14 -9.72
C LYS A 157 -0.80 -20.16 -8.92
N ASP A 158 0.17 -19.72 -8.12
CA ASP A 158 0.97 -20.59 -7.23
C ASP A 158 0.04 -21.34 -6.25
N ILE A 159 -0.81 -20.62 -5.52
CA ILE A 159 -1.73 -21.22 -4.55
C ILE A 159 -2.75 -22.16 -5.22
N LYS A 160 -3.31 -21.80 -6.38
CA LYS A 160 -4.25 -22.68 -7.11
C LYS A 160 -3.59 -23.98 -7.59
N LYS A 161 -2.31 -23.92 -7.97
CA LYS A 161 -1.57 -25.08 -8.48
C LYS A 161 -1.05 -25.99 -7.36
N HIS A 162 -0.53 -25.40 -6.29
CA HIS A 162 0.19 -26.11 -5.24
C HIS A 162 -0.59 -26.24 -3.92
N GLY A 163 -1.77 -25.61 -3.83
CA GLY A 163 -2.55 -25.52 -2.61
C GLY A 163 -2.02 -24.45 -1.64
N PRO A 164 -2.75 -24.21 -0.53
CA PRO A 164 -2.35 -23.27 0.50
C PRO A 164 -1.01 -23.67 1.13
N TYR A 165 -0.25 -22.69 1.63
CA TYR A 165 0.93 -22.97 2.44
C TYR A 165 0.53 -23.70 3.72
N GLN A 166 1.22 -24.79 4.01
CA GLN A 166 0.91 -25.68 5.13
C GLN A 166 1.75 -25.34 6.35
N ASN A 167 1.35 -25.85 7.53
CA ASN A 167 2.18 -25.83 8.73
C ASN A 167 2.58 -24.44 9.23
N MET A 168 1.78 -23.41 8.94
CA MET A 168 2.02 -22.04 9.39
C MET A 168 0.88 -21.58 10.29
N VAL A 169 1.21 -20.88 11.38
CA VAL A 169 0.23 -20.50 12.44
C VAL A 169 0.41 -19.07 12.98
N SER A 170 1.44 -18.34 12.57
CA SER A 170 1.59 -16.95 12.95
C SER A 170 0.44 -16.11 12.39
N ASP A 171 0.28 -14.91 12.93
CA ASP A 171 -0.67 -13.90 12.46
C ASP A 171 -0.51 -13.56 10.97
N GLY A 172 0.67 -13.81 10.37
CA GLY A 172 0.93 -13.65 8.93
C GLY A 172 0.53 -14.84 8.04
N ALA A 173 0.23 -16.01 8.62
CA ALA A 173 0.06 -17.26 7.87
C ALA A 173 -1.10 -17.22 6.88
N ALA A 174 -2.21 -16.60 7.27
CA ALA A 174 -3.43 -16.53 6.47
C ALA A 174 -3.21 -15.89 5.09
N ALA A 175 -2.24 -14.97 4.97
CA ALA A 175 -1.89 -14.32 3.70
C ALA A 175 -1.47 -15.32 2.61
N PHE A 176 -0.98 -16.51 2.98
CA PHE A 176 -0.48 -17.53 2.06
C PHE A 176 -1.37 -18.77 2.00
N GLN A 177 -2.57 -18.70 2.58
CA GLN A 177 -3.50 -19.82 2.72
C GLN A 177 -4.77 -19.66 1.87
N HIS A 178 -4.90 -18.56 1.12
CA HIS A 178 -6.01 -18.33 0.19
C HIS A 178 -5.50 -18.01 -1.22
N ASP A 179 -6.35 -18.21 -2.23
CA ASP A 179 -6.02 -17.97 -3.64
C ASP A 179 -6.35 -16.54 -4.13
N GLY A 180 -6.94 -15.72 -3.26
CA GLY A 180 -7.26 -14.32 -3.55
C GLY A 180 -8.47 -14.14 -4.47
N ALA A 181 -9.34 -15.15 -4.61
CA ALA A 181 -10.55 -15.05 -5.43
C ALA A 181 -11.45 -13.87 -5.03
N TRP A 182 -11.54 -13.57 -3.73
CA TRP A 182 -12.30 -12.44 -3.19
C TRP A 182 -11.82 -11.07 -3.72
N ALA A 183 -10.54 -10.96 -4.08
CA ALA A 183 -9.93 -9.70 -4.47
C ALA A 183 -10.15 -9.33 -5.95
N ASP A 184 -10.73 -10.25 -6.73
CA ASP A 184 -11.05 -10.07 -8.14
C ASP A 184 -12.31 -10.90 -8.51
N PRO A 185 -13.49 -10.56 -7.95
CA PRO A 185 -14.71 -11.34 -8.10
C PRO A 185 -15.30 -11.30 -9.52
N TYR A 186 -15.01 -10.26 -10.31
CA TYR A 186 -15.50 -10.11 -11.70
C TYR A 186 -14.51 -10.70 -12.73
N GLY A 187 -13.23 -10.81 -12.37
CA GLY A 187 -12.19 -11.27 -13.28
C GLY A 187 -12.05 -10.37 -14.52
N LYS A 188 -11.62 -10.98 -15.63
CA LYS A 188 -11.38 -10.26 -16.91
C LYS A 188 -12.52 -10.33 -17.92
N LYS A 189 -13.53 -11.16 -17.67
CA LYS A 189 -14.61 -11.43 -18.64
C LYS A 189 -15.87 -10.62 -18.37
N GLU A 190 -16.06 -10.22 -17.12
CA GLU A 190 -17.22 -9.47 -16.69
C GLU A 190 -16.82 -8.00 -16.50
N GLU A 191 -17.77 -7.10 -16.73
CA GLU A 191 -17.59 -5.70 -16.44
C GLU A 191 -17.55 -5.51 -14.92
N ASN A 192 -16.49 -4.88 -14.42
CA ASN A 192 -16.36 -4.58 -13.00
C ASN A 192 -17.12 -3.27 -12.70
N PRO A 193 -18.24 -3.30 -11.96
CA PRO A 193 -19.07 -2.13 -11.70
C PRO A 193 -18.33 -1.02 -10.94
N TYR A 194 -17.31 -1.37 -10.14
CA TYR A 194 -16.47 -0.37 -9.46
C TYR A 194 -15.57 0.39 -10.44
N VAL A 195 -15.09 -0.27 -11.50
CA VAL A 195 -14.31 0.38 -12.54
C VAL A 195 -15.21 1.27 -13.40
N THR A 196 -16.42 0.83 -13.72
CA THR A 196 -17.44 1.64 -14.41
C THR A 196 -17.78 2.88 -13.60
N ALA A 197 -18.16 2.72 -12.33
CA ALA A 197 -18.43 3.83 -11.43
C ALA A 197 -17.23 4.79 -11.27
N PHE A 198 -15.99 4.29 -11.31
CA PHE A 198 -14.81 5.15 -11.27
C PHE A 198 -14.75 6.08 -12.48
N TRP A 199 -15.02 5.58 -13.68
CA TRP A 199 -15.00 6.40 -14.89
C TRP A 199 -16.20 7.34 -14.98
N ASP A 200 -17.37 6.92 -14.51
CA ASP A 200 -18.52 7.81 -14.41
C ASP A 200 -18.22 8.98 -13.46
N TRP A 201 -17.62 8.68 -12.29
CA TRP A 201 -17.20 9.71 -11.35
C TRP A 201 -16.03 10.56 -11.87
N TRP A 202 -15.13 9.97 -12.66
CA TRP A 202 -14.01 10.66 -13.30
C TRP A 202 -14.49 11.84 -14.15
N GLU A 203 -15.54 11.61 -14.95
CA GLU A 203 -16.19 12.63 -15.78
C GLU A 203 -17.11 13.55 -14.96
N ASP A 204 -17.63 13.08 -13.81
CA ASP A 204 -18.43 13.88 -12.86
C ASP A 204 -17.54 14.61 -11.82
N GLY A 205 -16.60 15.41 -12.31
CA GLY A 205 -15.83 16.37 -11.51
C GLY A 205 -14.66 15.82 -10.70
N LEU A 206 -14.49 14.49 -10.56
CA LEU A 206 -13.32 13.93 -9.85
C LEU A 206 -12.01 14.37 -10.52
N SER A 207 -11.91 14.27 -11.84
CA SER A 207 -10.69 14.62 -12.59
C SER A 207 -10.30 16.10 -12.47
N GLU A 208 -11.26 16.99 -12.20
CA GLU A 208 -11.03 18.42 -11.99
C GLU A 208 -10.58 18.74 -10.55
N SER A 209 -10.99 17.91 -9.60
CA SER A 209 -10.75 18.13 -8.16
C SER A 209 -9.41 17.59 -7.66
N LEU A 210 -8.86 16.58 -8.33
CA LEU A 210 -7.66 15.89 -7.87
C LEU A 210 -6.40 16.75 -8.01
N GLU A 211 -5.66 16.84 -6.91
CA GLU A 211 -4.30 17.39 -6.86
C GLU A 211 -3.26 16.29 -7.12
N GLU A 212 -3.56 15.05 -6.70
CA GLU A 212 -2.72 13.86 -6.91
C GLU A 212 -3.57 12.61 -7.17
N LEU A 213 -3.28 11.95 -8.29
CA LEU A 213 -3.74 10.60 -8.59
C LEU A 213 -2.54 9.66 -8.61
N ARG A 214 -2.61 8.58 -7.82
CA ARG A 214 -1.60 7.54 -7.79
C ARG A 214 -2.19 6.19 -8.12
N VAL A 215 -1.65 5.55 -9.15
CA VAL A 215 -2.05 4.21 -9.57
C VAL A 215 -1.09 3.16 -9.03
N THR A 216 -1.65 2.22 -8.29
CA THR A 216 -1.02 1.07 -7.66
C THR A 216 -1.76 -0.22 -8.09
N GLY A 217 -1.71 -1.28 -7.29
CA GLY A 217 -2.33 -2.58 -7.58
C GLY A 217 -1.28 -3.66 -7.72
N GLY A 218 -1.54 -4.65 -8.57
CA GLY A 218 -0.53 -5.64 -8.94
C GLY A 218 0.65 -4.99 -9.68
N GLU A 219 0.63 -5.02 -11.00
CA GLU A 219 1.53 -4.28 -11.88
C GLU A 219 0.67 -3.35 -12.76
N PRO A 220 0.57 -2.06 -12.43
CA PRO A 220 -0.24 -1.08 -13.16
C PRO A 220 -0.03 -1.08 -14.68
N LEU A 221 1.20 -1.28 -15.15
CA LEU A 221 1.49 -1.29 -16.58
C LEU A 221 0.86 -2.48 -17.35
N MET A 222 0.25 -3.44 -16.64
CA MET A 222 -0.51 -4.55 -17.22
C MET A 222 -2.01 -4.26 -17.38
N SER A 223 -2.50 -3.09 -16.94
CA SER A 223 -3.92 -2.75 -16.98
C SER A 223 -4.23 -1.68 -18.03
N ASP A 224 -5.23 -1.95 -18.88
CA ASP A 224 -5.70 -1.03 -19.92
C ASP A 224 -6.25 0.28 -19.35
N GLN A 225 -6.72 0.25 -18.10
CA GLN A 225 -7.23 1.43 -17.41
C GLN A 225 -6.13 2.46 -17.13
N VAL A 226 -4.89 2.02 -16.92
CA VAL A 226 -3.74 2.91 -16.70
C VAL A 226 -3.36 3.61 -18.00
N TRP A 227 -3.44 2.90 -19.12
CA TRP A 227 -3.20 3.50 -20.43
C TRP A 227 -4.28 4.51 -20.80
N LYS A 228 -5.55 4.25 -20.45
CA LYS A 228 -6.64 5.24 -20.60
C LYS A 228 -6.38 6.51 -19.79
N LEU A 229 -5.79 6.41 -18.59
CA LEU A 229 -5.35 7.59 -17.83
C LEU A 229 -4.21 8.35 -18.52
N PHE A 230 -3.19 7.65 -19.02
CA PHE A 230 -2.12 8.29 -19.81
C PHE A 230 -2.67 9.04 -21.02
N ASP A 231 -3.61 8.43 -21.76
CA ASP A 231 -4.26 9.05 -22.90
C ASP A 231 -5.11 10.27 -22.47
N TRP A 232 -5.76 10.22 -21.30
CA TRP A 232 -6.47 11.37 -20.75
C TRP A 232 -5.52 12.53 -20.43
N PHE A 233 -4.39 12.29 -19.76
CA PHE A 233 -3.41 13.33 -19.43
C PHE A 233 -2.75 13.95 -20.66
N GLU A 234 -2.52 13.15 -21.70
CA GLU A 234 -1.97 13.64 -22.98
C GLU A 234 -2.94 14.61 -23.69
N ASN A 235 -4.25 14.32 -23.62
CA ASN A 235 -5.28 15.15 -24.23
C ASN A 235 -5.78 16.29 -23.33
N ASN A 236 -5.55 16.22 -22.02
CA ASN A 236 -6.01 17.18 -21.02
C ASN A 236 -4.82 17.64 -20.16
N PRO A 237 -4.05 18.65 -20.60
CA PRO A 237 -2.93 19.17 -19.83
C PRO A 237 -3.37 19.63 -18.43
N SER A 238 -2.98 18.86 -17.41
CA SER A 238 -3.41 19.08 -16.03
C SER A 238 -2.23 19.39 -15.10
N ASP A 239 -2.50 20.16 -14.04
CA ASP A 239 -1.57 20.38 -12.94
C ASP A 239 -1.68 19.31 -11.84
N MET A 240 -2.59 18.34 -12.00
CA MET A 240 -2.68 17.14 -11.17
C MET A 240 -1.38 16.33 -11.29
N ARG A 241 -0.84 15.91 -10.15
CA ARG A 241 0.25 14.95 -10.13
C ARG A 241 -0.27 13.58 -10.51
N PHE A 242 0.29 12.99 -11.55
CA PHE A 242 0.00 11.62 -11.94
C PHE A 242 1.16 10.72 -11.55
N ALA A 243 0.90 9.77 -10.66
CA ALA A 243 1.88 8.82 -10.18
C ALA A 243 1.51 7.40 -10.60
N VAL A 244 2.49 6.62 -11.05
CA VAL A 244 2.31 5.19 -11.35
C VAL A 244 3.37 4.38 -10.60
N ASN A 245 2.92 3.36 -9.87
CA ASN A 245 3.80 2.34 -9.31
C ASN A 245 4.11 1.29 -10.39
N SER A 246 5.35 0.82 -10.48
CA SER A 246 5.71 -0.29 -11.35
C SER A 246 6.94 -1.04 -10.83
N ASN A 247 6.89 -2.36 -10.90
CA ASN A 247 8.08 -3.19 -10.68
C ASN A 247 9.12 -3.05 -11.80
N LEU A 248 8.80 -2.38 -12.92
CA LEU A 248 9.67 -2.17 -14.08
C LEU A 248 10.23 -3.44 -14.76
N ILE A 249 9.63 -4.60 -14.54
CA ILE A 249 9.95 -5.89 -15.19
C ILE A 249 8.94 -6.21 -16.31
N ALA A 250 8.25 -5.21 -16.84
CA ALA A 250 7.35 -5.42 -17.97
C ALA A 250 8.12 -5.71 -19.26
N LYS A 251 7.42 -6.23 -20.29
CA LYS A 251 8.01 -6.42 -21.63
C LYS A 251 8.59 -5.11 -22.15
N LYS A 252 9.67 -5.18 -22.93
CA LYS A 252 10.33 -4.00 -23.51
C LYS A 252 9.34 -3.01 -24.15
N SER A 253 8.38 -3.49 -24.95
CA SER A 253 7.39 -2.65 -25.61
C SER A 253 6.49 -1.87 -24.65
N ILE A 254 6.23 -2.41 -23.45
CA ILE A 254 5.45 -1.74 -22.41
C ILE A 254 6.29 -0.64 -21.75
N VAL A 255 7.57 -0.90 -21.48
CA VAL A 255 8.49 0.11 -20.94
C VAL A 255 8.73 1.23 -21.96
N ASP A 256 8.88 0.89 -23.24
CA ASP A 256 8.98 1.88 -24.32
C ASP A 256 7.71 2.77 -24.37
N ARG A 257 6.53 2.15 -24.26
CA ARG A 257 5.24 2.90 -24.19
C ARG A 257 5.16 3.77 -22.94
N LEU A 258 5.63 3.32 -21.78
CA LEU A 258 5.70 4.13 -20.56
C LEU A 258 6.59 5.37 -20.76
N ILE A 259 7.79 5.18 -21.32
CA ILE A 259 8.72 6.28 -21.63
C ILE A 259 8.07 7.28 -22.59
N GLU A 260 7.43 6.81 -23.65
CA GLU A 260 6.73 7.65 -24.61
C GLU A 260 5.58 8.43 -23.95
N LYS A 261 4.66 7.73 -23.28
CA LYS A 261 3.48 8.33 -22.65
C LYS A 261 3.82 9.30 -21.52
N SER A 262 4.92 9.08 -20.79
CA SER A 262 5.38 10.01 -19.76
C SER A 262 5.62 11.43 -20.28
N LYS A 263 5.95 11.60 -21.57
CA LYS A 263 6.20 12.90 -22.21
C LYS A 263 4.93 13.74 -22.38
N GLY A 264 3.76 13.10 -22.42
CA GLY A 264 2.46 13.78 -22.46
C GLY A 264 1.97 14.25 -21.09
N VAL A 265 2.66 13.89 -19.99
CA VAL A 265 2.20 14.15 -18.62
C VAL A 265 3.07 15.21 -17.95
N LYS A 266 2.49 16.39 -17.65
CA LYS A 266 3.22 17.54 -17.08
C LYS A 266 3.90 17.25 -15.74
N LYS A 267 3.21 16.57 -14.82
CA LYS A 267 3.70 16.24 -13.46
C LYS A 267 3.68 14.75 -13.21
N PHE A 268 4.46 14.02 -14.01
CA PHE A 268 4.56 12.57 -13.88
C PHE A 268 5.51 12.16 -12.76
N HIS A 269 5.08 11.20 -11.94
CA HIS A 269 5.91 10.56 -10.92
C HIS A 269 5.96 9.06 -11.15
N LEU A 270 7.15 8.52 -11.34
CA LEU A 270 7.35 7.08 -11.37
C LEU A 270 7.72 6.59 -9.97
N TYR A 271 6.96 5.64 -9.44
CA TYR A 271 7.34 4.89 -8.25
C TYR A 271 7.77 3.50 -8.70
N THR A 272 9.00 3.10 -8.42
CA THR A 272 9.45 1.72 -8.61
C THR A 272 9.84 1.09 -7.29
N SER A 273 10.21 -0.19 -7.34
CA SER A 273 10.18 -1.08 -6.21
C SER A 273 11.36 -2.05 -6.30
N CYS A 274 12.37 -1.83 -5.45
CA CYS A 274 13.48 -2.75 -5.19
C CYS A 274 14.11 -2.42 -3.83
N GLU A 275 14.75 -3.37 -3.17
CA GLU A 275 15.35 -3.18 -1.83
C GLU A 275 16.62 -4.02 -1.56
N ALA A 276 17.08 -4.79 -2.55
CA ALA A 276 18.21 -5.72 -2.45
C ALA A 276 18.88 -5.82 -3.84
N THR A 277 20.01 -6.51 -3.94
CA THR A 277 20.75 -6.68 -5.20
C THR A 277 20.76 -8.12 -5.71
N GLY A 278 20.93 -8.26 -7.04
CA GLY A 278 21.19 -9.54 -7.72
C GLY A 278 20.27 -10.69 -7.29
N LYS A 279 20.86 -11.86 -7.04
CA LYS A 279 20.11 -13.07 -6.66
C LYS A 279 19.28 -12.92 -5.38
N GLN A 280 19.71 -12.08 -4.43
CA GLN A 280 18.91 -11.83 -3.22
C GLN A 280 17.66 -11.03 -3.55
N ALA A 281 17.76 -10.02 -4.42
CA ALA A 281 16.61 -9.28 -4.93
C ALA A 281 15.62 -10.19 -5.67
N GLU A 282 16.14 -11.06 -6.55
CA GLU A 282 15.36 -12.01 -7.34
C GLU A 282 14.72 -13.10 -6.47
N TYR A 283 15.39 -13.50 -5.38
CA TYR A 283 14.83 -14.39 -4.38
C TYR A 283 13.65 -13.73 -3.67
N ILE A 284 13.85 -12.52 -3.12
CA ILE A 284 12.83 -11.78 -2.36
C ILE A 284 11.64 -11.43 -3.25
N ARG A 285 11.89 -10.98 -4.48
CA ARG A 285 10.89 -10.58 -5.47
C ARG A 285 10.82 -11.61 -6.59
N ASP A 286 10.08 -12.69 -6.37
CA ASP A 286 9.91 -13.74 -7.38
C ASP A 286 9.49 -13.21 -8.75
N GLY A 287 10.28 -13.54 -9.78
CA GLY A 287 10.09 -13.06 -11.15
C GLY A 287 10.79 -11.74 -11.48
N LEU A 288 11.43 -11.09 -10.51
CA LEU A 288 12.31 -9.95 -10.76
C LEU A 288 13.53 -10.44 -11.56
N ASP A 289 13.98 -9.61 -12.50
CA ASP A 289 15.30 -9.70 -13.13
C ASP A 289 16.02 -8.41 -12.74
N TYR A 290 17.05 -8.51 -11.90
CA TYR A 290 17.67 -7.32 -11.29
C TYR A 290 18.38 -6.44 -12.32
N GLU A 291 19.00 -7.05 -13.33
CA GLU A 291 19.68 -6.34 -14.42
C GLU A 291 18.66 -5.64 -15.32
N LEU A 292 17.55 -6.30 -15.64
CA LEU A 292 16.47 -5.70 -16.41
C LEU A 292 15.85 -4.51 -15.66
N TRP A 293 15.63 -4.63 -14.35
CA TRP A 293 15.17 -3.52 -13.51
C TRP A 293 16.14 -2.33 -13.59
N THR A 294 17.43 -2.58 -13.36
CA THR A 294 18.49 -1.55 -13.39
C THR A 294 18.59 -0.87 -14.75
N ASN A 295 18.48 -1.65 -15.83
CA ASN A 295 18.44 -1.12 -17.19
C ASN A 295 17.19 -0.26 -17.42
N ASN A 296 16.00 -0.74 -17.05
CA ASN A 296 14.75 -0.03 -17.29
C ASN A 296 14.63 1.27 -16.49
N ILE A 297 15.05 1.30 -15.21
CA ILE A 297 15.09 2.55 -14.45
C ILE A 297 16.10 3.53 -15.06
N THR A 298 17.28 3.06 -15.46
CA THR A 298 18.31 3.88 -16.14
C THR A 298 17.77 4.47 -17.45
N ARG A 299 17.08 3.67 -18.25
CA ARG A 299 16.43 4.14 -19.49
C ARG A 299 15.37 5.18 -19.20
N PHE A 300 14.50 4.94 -18.23
CA PHE A 300 13.46 5.90 -17.88
C PHE A 300 14.07 7.24 -17.40
N ILE A 301 15.12 7.21 -16.59
CA ILE A 301 15.87 8.40 -16.15
C ILE A 301 16.40 9.21 -17.34
N LYS A 302 16.87 8.55 -18.41
CA LYS A 302 17.49 9.19 -19.58
C LYS A 302 16.50 9.63 -20.65
N GLU A 303 15.44 8.86 -20.87
CA GLU A 303 14.57 8.98 -22.04
C GLU A 303 13.16 9.49 -21.70
N GLY A 304 12.72 9.31 -20.45
CA GLY A 304 11.38 9.67 -19.98
C GLY A 304 11.25 11.12 -19.53
N ASN A 305 10.01 11.56 -19.35
CA ASN A 305 9.68 12.83 -18.72
C ASN A 305 9.12 12.57 -17.32
N TYR A 306 9.67 13.23 -16.31
CA TYR A 306 9.27 13.04 -14.92
C TYR A 306 9.52 14.30 -14.09
N GLU A 307 8.62 14.57 -13.16
CA GLU A 307 8.86 15.49 -12.04
C GLU A 307 9.53 14.76 -10.87
N GLY A 308 9.31 13.45 -10.72
CA GLY A 308 9.93 12.64 -9.68
C GLY A 308 10.07 11.17 -10.05
N ILE A 309 11.17 10.55 -9.59
CA ILE A 309 11.37 9.10 -9.60
C ILE A 309 11.63 8.68 -8.17
N ASN A 310 10.82 7.75 -7.68
CA ASN A 310 10.86 7.28 -6.31
C ASN A 310 11.10 5.76 -6.27
N ILE A 311 12.01 5.31 -5.42
CA ILE A 311 12.25 3.88 -5.17
C ILE A 311 11.63 3.54 -3.81
N MET A 312 10.62 2.69 -3.83
CA MET A 312 9.95 2.20 -2.63
C MET A 312 10.56 0.90 -2.18
N MET A 313 11.34 0.96 -1.10
CA MET A 313 11.95 -0.21 -0.49
C MET A 313 10.99 -0.77 0.54
N THR A 314 10.68 -2.07 0.44
CA THR A 314 9.98 -2.81 1.49
C THR A 314 11.00 -3.53 2.35
N ILE A 315 11.28 -2.99 3.52
CA ILE A 315 12.31 -3.53 4.42
C ILE A 315 11.77 -4.77 5.12
N ASN A 316 12.14 -5.91 4.58
CA ASN A 316 11.87 -7.26 5.09
C ASN A 316 13.15 -7.85 5.69
N SER A 317 13.05 -8.98 6.40
CA SER A 317 14.21 -9.61 7.06
C SER A 317 15.36 -9.90 6.11
N LEU A 318 15.07 -10.30 4.86
CA LEU A 318 16.06 -10.78 3.91
C LEU A 318 16.77 -9.65 3.17
N CYS A 319 16.12 -8.51 2.90
CA CYS A 319 16.75 -7.46 2.10
C CYS A 319 17.94 -6.78 2.81
N LEU A 320 17.94 -6.80 4.15
CA LEU A 320 19.00 -6.19 4.94
C LEU A 320 20.41 -6.76 4.66
N PHE A 321 20.50 -7.99 4.13
CA PHE A 321 21.78 -8.62 3.79
C PHE A 321 22.50 -8.00 2.59
N SER A 322 21.78 -7.30 1.70
CA SER A 322 22.35 -6.60 0.53
C SER A 322 21.81 -5.18 0.37
N ILE A 323 21.17 -4.64 1.41
CA ILE A 323 20.59 -3.29 1.35
C ILE A 323 21.66 -2.22 1.11
N THR A 324 22.85 -2.37 1.70
CA THR A 324 23.97 -1.42 1.55
C THR A 324 24.46 -1.39 0.10
N ASP A 325 24.59 -2.57 -0.53
CA ASP A 325 24.96 -2.69 -1.95
C ASP A 325 23.88 -2.06 -2.84
N PHE A 326 22.60 -2.26 -2.50
CA PHE A 326 21.49 -1.66 -3.22
C PHE A 326 21.51 -0.13 -3.11
N LEU A 327 21.82 0.42 -1.93
CA LEU A 327 21.94 1.86 -1.74
C LEU A 327 23.12 2.45 -2.52
N ASP A 328 24.22 1.71 -2.68
CA ASP A 328 25.31 2.10 -3.60
C ASP A 328 24.85 2.10 -5.07
N ASP A 329 24.04 1.13 -5.50
CA ASP A 329 23.45 1.12 -6.84
C ASP A 329 22.47 2.29 -7.06
N VAL A 330 21.66 2.63 -6.05
CA VAL A 330 20.81 3.83 -6.07
C VAL A 330 21.67 5.10 -6.16
N PHE A 331 22.81 5.15 -5.47
CA PHE A 331 23.73 6.27 -5.56
C PHE A 331 24.28 6.44 -6.98
N LYS A 332 24.65 5.36 -7.67
CA LYS A 332 25.08 5.41 -9.09
C LYS A 332 23.99 6.02 -9.98
N LEU A 333 22.71 5.74 -9.72
CA LEU A 333 21.60 6.37 -10.46
C LEU A 333 21.51 7.89 -10.20
N LYS A 334 21.78 8.34 -8.97
CA LYS A 334 21.86 9.76 -8.63
C LYS A 334 23.03 10.46 -9.31
N GLU A 335 24.16 9.78 -9.46
CA GLU A 335 25.31 10.31 -10.21
C GLU A 335 24.99 10.54 -11.69
N LEU A 336 24.15 9.68 -12.30
CA LEU A 336 23.68 9.87 -13.67
C LEU A 336 22.88 11.17 -13.84
N THR A 337 22.06 11.53 -12.85
CA THR A 337 21.25 12.75 -12.89
C THR A 337 21.98 13.97 -12.32
N LYS A 338 23.08 13.77 -11.58
CA LYS A 338 23.77 14.79 -10.76
C LYS A 338 22.81 15.53 -9.85
N SER A 339 21.83 14.82 -9.31
CA SER A 339 20.73 15.38 -8.53
C SER A 339 20.29 14.41 -7.44
N LYS A 340 19.37 14.85 -6.57
CA LYS A 340 18.78 14.01 -5.52
C LYS A 340 17.82 12.93 -6.07
N THR A 341 17.63 12.82 -7.38
CA THR A 341 16.75 11.84 -8.05
C THR A 341 17.56 10.64 -8.57
N PRO A 342 17.09 9.39 -8.39
CA PRO A 342 15.83 8.99 -7.75
C PRO A 342 15.87 9.17 -6.23
N VAL A 343 14.72 9.40 -5.60
CA VAL A 343 14.58 9.44 -4.13
C VAL A 343 14.12 8.06 -3.64
N PHE A 344 14.74 7.48 -2.62
CA PHE A 344 14.26 6.23 -2.02
C PHE A 344 13.48 6.45 -0.71
N SER A 345 12.62 5.50 -0.39
CA SER A 345 11.87 5.44 0.87
C SER A 345 12.05 4.09 1.54
N VAL A 346 12.19 4.11 2.86
CA VAL A 346 12.45 2.93 3.69
C VAL A 346 11.16 2.55 4.41
N ASN A 347 10.42 1.59 3.87
CA ASN A 347 9.09 1.20 4.37
C ASN A 347 9.18 -0.14 5.09
N LEU A 348 9.06 -0.11 6.42
CA LEU A 348 9.19 -1.31 7.26
C LEU A 348 8.05 -2.30 7.02
N LEU A 349 8.39 -3.55 6.73
CA LEU A 349 7.41 -4.62 6.63
C LEU A 349 6.88 -4.96 8.03
N ARG A 350 5.59 -4.70 8.25
CA ARG A 350 4.87 -5.09 9.48
C ARG A 350 4.07 -6.38 9.33
N PHE A 351 3.56 -6.63 8.14
CA PHE A 351 2.76 -7.81 7.81
C PHE A 351 3.18 -8.32 6.42
N PRO A 352 3.40 -9.64 6.22
CA PRO A 352 3.34 -10.71 7.23
C PRO A 352 4.46 -10.56 8.28
N SER A 353 4.10 -10.70 9.55
CA SER A 353 4.99 -10.38 10.67
C SER A 353 6.23 -11.26 10.74
N PHE A 354 6.12 -12.53 10.33
CA PHE A 354 7.25 -13.46 10.31
C PHE A 354 8.33 -13.10 9.29
N GLN A 355 8.05 -12.24 8.29
CA GLN A 355 9.08 -11.74 7.34
C GLN A 355 9.58 -10.32 7.71
N SER A 356 9.13 -9.79 8.83
CA SER A 356 9.57 -8.48 9.31
C SER A 356 11.03 -8.54 9.78
N PRO A 357 11.84 -7.47 9.62
CA PRO A 357 13.16 -7.40 10.24
C PRO A 357 13.16 -7.69 11.75
N LEU A 358 12.05 -7.39 12.43
CA LEU A 358 11.90 -7.62 13.87
C LEU A 358 11.63 -9.08 14.23
N ALA A 359 11.34 -9.94 13.25
CA ALA A 359 11.27 -11.38 13.46
C ALA A 359 12.66 -12.01 13.56
N LEU A 360 13.75 -11.32 13.19
CA LEU A 360 15.10 -11.90 13.28
C LEU A 360 15.56 -12.04 14.75
N PRO A 361 16.41 -13.05 15.07
CA PRO A 361 17.11 -13.11 16.34
C PRO A 361 18.00 -11.88 16.54
N ASP A 362 18.18 -11.50 17.81
CA ASP A 362 18.85 -10.23 18.14
C ASP A 362 20.29 -10.19 17.59
N HIS A 363 21.05 -11.28 17.66
CA HIS A 363 22.42 -11.32 17.12
C HIS A 363 22.50 -11.12 15.60
N ILE A 364 21.52 -11.61 14.81
CA ILE A 364 21.47 -11.38 13.36
C ILE A 364 21.04 -9.94 13.08
N LYS A 365 20.04 -9.46 13.83
CA LYS A 365 19.55 -8.08 13.73
C LYS A 365 20.66 -7.08 14.05
N ASP A 366 21.47 -7.34 15.07
CA ASP A 366 22.63 -6.53 15.46
C ASP A 366 23.70 -6.54 14.37
N TYR A 367 24.05 -7.70 13.81
CA TYR A 367 24.98 -7.82 12.69
C TYR A 367 24.54 -6.97 11.49
N LEU A 368 23.26 -7.07 11.10
CA LEU A 368 22.69 -6.31 9.97
C LEU A 368 22.66 -4.81 10.25
N ARG A 369 22.29 -4.43 11.47
CA ARG A 369 22.26 -3.02 11.89
C ARG A 369 23.66 -2.42 11.90
N GLU A 370 24.66 -3.13 12.39
CA GLU A 370 26.05 -2.68 12.40
C GLU A 370 26.55 -2.45 10.98
N ASN A 371 26.30 -3.40 10.06
CA ASN A 371 26.64 -3.22 8.65
C ASN A 371 25.98 -1.95 8.05
N LEU A 372 24.67 -1.77 8.28
CA LEU A 372 23.97 -0.57 7.81
C LEU A 372 24.49 0.73 8.46
N SER A 373 24.83 0.68 9.75
CA SER A 373 25.34 1.84 10.50
C SER A 373 26.71 2.25 10.01
N SER A 374 27.63 1.29 9.83
CA SER A 374 28.96 1.53 9.26
C SER A 374 28.86 2.11 7.85
N TRP A 375 28.05 1.49 6.99
CA TRP A 375 27.80 2.02 5.65
C TRP A 375 27.24 3.45 5.71
N TYR A 376 26.27 3.70 6.59
CA TYR A 376 25.65 5.02 6.69
C TYR A 376 26.65 6.09 7.12
N GLU A 377 27.47 5.84 8.13
CA GLU A 377 28.48 6.79 8.60
C GLU A 377 29.51 7.13 7.51
N GLU A 378 29.90 6.15 6.69
CA GLU A 378 30.85 6.35 5.58
C GLU A 378 30.22 7.10 4.39
N ASN A 379 28.90 7.03 4.22
CA ASN A 379 28.22 7.45 3.00
C ASN A 379 27.28 8.65 3.16
N LYS A 380 26.83 8.99 4.37
CA LYS A 380 25.78 10.01 4.62
C LYS A 380 26.13 11.42 4.14
N ASP A 381 27.42 11.74 4.05
CA ASP A 381 27.93 13.04 3.63
C ASP A 381 28.19 13.14 2.13
N ARG A 382 28.00 12.04 1.37
CA ARG A 382 28.10 12.08 -0.09
C ARG A 382 27.08 13.09 -0.67
N PRO A 383 27.44 13.81 -1.75
CA PRO A 383 26.51 14.71 -2.42
C PRO A 383 25.30 13.93 -2.96
N TYR A 384 24.18 14.62 -3.18
CA TYR A 384 22.96 14.06 -3.79
C TYR A 384 22.06 13.19 -2.91
N TRP A 385 22.40 12.94 -1.64
CA TRP A 385 21.39 12.42 -0.72
C TRP A 385 20.29 13.44 -0.44
N HIS A 386 19.05 12.98 -0.46
CA HIS A 386 17.91 13.73 0.00
C HIS A 386 17.83 13.66 1.53
N ASP A 387 17.40 14.74 2.19
CA ASP A 387 17.36 14.78 3.66
C ASP A 387 16.35 13.77 4.22
N PHE A 388 15.23 13.58 3.51
CA PHE A 388 14.28 12.47 3.76
C PHE A 388 14.93 11.08 3.71
N GLU A 389 15.87 10.82 2.80
CA GLU A 389 16.53 9.51 2.68
C GLU A 389 17.44 9.25 3.87
N LYS A 390 18.27 10.24 4.23
CA LYS A 390 19.12 10.21 5.42
C LYS A 390 18.30 9.91 6.68
N ALA A 391 17.24 10.71 6.90
CA ALA A 391 16.34 10.52 8.04
C ALA A 391 15.62 9.17 8.02
N SER A 392 15.39 8.57 6.85
CA SER A 392 14.77 7.25 6.72
C SER A 392 15.74 6.12 7.05
N VAL A 393 17.02 6.24 6.69
CA VAL A 393 18.07 5.28 7.06
C VAL A 393 18.38 5.36 8.56
N GLU A 394 18.56 6.56 9.10
CA GLU A 394 18.75 6.79 10.55
C GLU A 394 17.61 6.15 11.35
N ARG A 395 16.35 6.39 10.94
CA ARG A 395 15.18 5.80 11.57
C ARG A 395 15.20 4.28 11.51
N LEU A 396 15.64 3.68 10.40
CA LEU A 396 15.75 2.23 10.30
C LEU A 396 16.80 1.68 11.28
N ILE A 397 17.97 2.31 11.36
CA ILE A 397 19.03 1.94 12.31
C ILE A 397 18.48 1.96 13.75
N ASP A 398 17.81 3.04 14.14
CA ASP A 398 17.19 3.17 15.46
C ASP A 398 16.08 2.13 15.69
N TYR A 399 15.23 1.92 14.68
CA TYR A 399 14.10 1.00 14.75
C TYR A 399 14.54 -0.45 15.00
N LEU A 400 15.65 -0.88 14.40
CA LEU A 400 16.22 -2.21 14.62
C LEU A 400 16.67 -2.43 16.07
N VAL A 401 16.95 -1.37 16.83
CA VAL A 401 17.32 -1.46 18.26
C VAL A 401 16.09 -1.36 19.17
N ILE A 402 15.26 -0.35 18.94
CA ILE A 402 14.27 0.10 19.93
C ILE A 402 12.99 -0.76 19.92
N VAL A 403 12.68 -1.40 18.80
CA VAL A 403 11.38 -2.05 18.59
C VAL A 403 11.53 -3.57 18.60
N ASP A 404 10.74 -4.22 19.46
CA ASP A 404 10.80 -5.67 19.67
C ASP A 404 9.75 -6.47 18.89
N ALA A 405 8.72 -5.80 18.34
CA ALA A 405 7.62 -6.46 17.64
C ALA A 405 7.09 -5.67 16.43
N PRO A 406 6.78 -6.33 15.29
CA PRO A 406 6.22 -5.73 14.08
C PRO A 406 4.92 -4.93 14.29
N HIS A 407 3.99 -5.45 15.10
CA HIS A 407 2.76 -4.78 15.52
C HIS A 407 2.23 -5.32 16.86
N ARG A 408 1.19 -4.68 17.40
CA ARG A 408 0.65 -4.98 18.75
C ARG A 408 0.01 -6.36 18.91
N ARG A 409 -0.29 -7.03 17.80
CA ARG A 409 -0.94 -8.36 17.75
C ARG A 409 -0.02 -9.41 17.13
N THR A 410 1.28 -9.14 17.08
CA THR A 410 2.25 -10.07 16.51
C THR A 410 2.36 -11.31 17.39
N SER A 411 2.50 -12.47 16.76
CA SER A 411 2.77 -13.76 17.40
C SER A 411 4.09 -13.73 18.17
N ASP A 412 4.29 -14.67 19.09
CA ASP A 412 5.57 -14.78 19.81
C ASP A 412 6.73 -15.12 18.86
N LYS A 413 7.97 -14.75 19.24
CA LYS A 413 9.17 -14.92 18.39
C LYS A 413 9.34 -16.36 17.91
N MET A 414 9.11 -17.37 18.75
CA MET A 414 9.29 -18.77 18.35
C MET A 414 8.29 -19.17 17.26
N THR A 415 7.03 -18.74 17.38
CA THR A 415 6.02 -18.93 16.33
C THR A 415 6.44 -18.26 15.02
N LEU A 416 6.91 -17.00 15.07
CA LEU A 416 7.40 -16.30 13.88
C LEU A 416 8.58 -17.03 13.22
N TRP A 417 9.54 -17.50 14.01
CA TRP A 417 10.73 -18.20 13.50
C TRP A 417 10.37 -19.50 12.79
N ARG A 418 9.46 -20.28 13.37
CA ARG A 418 9.04 -21.54 12.74
C ARG A 418 8.26 -21.29 11.45
N ASP A 419 7.41 -20.27 11.42
CA ASP A 419 6.74 -19.84 10.20
C ASP A 419 7.73 -19.29 9.16
N PHE A 420 8.78 -18.60 9.57
CA PHE A 420 9.88 -18.18 8.69
C PHE A 420 10.51 -19.39 8.00
N LYS A 421 10.96 -20.40 8.77
CA LYS A 421 11.54 -21.65 8.22
C LYS A 421 10.54 -22.36 7.30
N THR A 422 9.32 -22.54 7.77
CA THR A 422 8.29 -23.31 7.07
C THR A 422 7.85 -22.63 5.76
N PHE A 423 7.75 -21.31 5.78
CA PHE A 423 7.43 -20.52 4.60
C PHE A 423 8.55 -20.62 3.56
N TYR A 424 9.79 -20.27 3.92
CA TYR A 424 10.88 -20.24 2.95
C TYR A 424 11.26 -21.64 2.44
N GLY A 425 11.12 -22.69 3.27
CA GLY A 425 11.27 -24.07 2.81
C GLY A 425 10.22 -24.49 1.77
N GLN A 426 8.95 -24.11 1.94
CA GLN A 426 7.93 -24.33 0.91
C GLN A 426 8.14 -23.43 -0.32
N TYR A 427 8.56 -22.19 -0.10
CA TYR A 427 8.82 -21.21 -1.14
C TYR A 427 9.92 -21.68 -2.10
N ASP A 428 11.03 -22.17 -1.55
CA ASP A 428 12.17 -22.76 -2.26
C ASP A 428 11.72 -23.93 -3.14
N ASN A 429 11.03 -24.90 -2.52
CA ASN A 429 10.52 -26.08 -3.23
C ASN A 429 9.57 -25.75 -4.38
N ARG A 430 8.70 -24.74 -4.19
CA ARG A 430 7.71 -24.35 -5.21
C ARG A 430 8.34 -23.59 -6.38
N ARG A 431 9.47 -22.92 -6.16
CA ARG A 431 10.07 -21.96 -7.10
C ARG A 431 11.43 -22.38 -7.66
N ASP A 432 11.93 -23.56 -7.27
CA ASP A 432 13.28 -24.02 -7.61
C ASP A 432 14.34 -22.98 -7.19
N LYS A 433 14.19 -22.49 -5.96
CA LYS A 433 15.05 -21.48 -5.32
C LYS A 433 15.75 -22.09 -4.11
N SER A 434 16.76 -21.39 -3.62
CA SER A 434 17.48 -21.77 -2.41
C SER A 434 17.76 -20.55 -1.55
N ILE A 435 17.38 -20.62 -0.28
CA ILE A 435 17.72 -19.62 0.74
C ILE A 435 19.25 -19.46 0.92
N SER A 436 20.06 -20.38 0.42
CA SER A 436 21.53 -20.30 0.43
C SER A 436 22.12 -19.18 -0.45
N VAL A 437 21.29 -18.39 -1.15
CA VAL A 437 21.74 -17.11 -1.73
C VAL A 437 22.02 -16.05 -0.66
N PHE A 438 21.59 -16.28 0.58
CA PHE A 438 21.90 -15.46 1.75
C PHE A 438 23.08 -16.06 2.56
N PRO A 439 23.79 -15.24 3.35
CA PRO A 439 24.97 -15.69 4.09
C PRO A 439 24.68 -16.74 5.19
N GLU A 440 25.71 -17.49 5.57
CA GLU A 440 25.64 -18.59 6.56
C GLU A 440 25.03 -18.18 7.90
N ILE A 441 25.26 -16.95 8.38
CA ILE A 441 24.64 -16.42 9.61
C ILE A 441 23.10 -16.54 9.59
N LEU A 442 22.47 -16.45 8.42
CA LEU A 442 21.04 -16.68 8.26
C LEU A 442 20.71 -18.17 8.14
N THR A 443 21.38 -18.89 7.24
CA THR A 443 21.02 -20.28 6.93
C THR A 443 21.27 -21.21 8.11
N ASP A 444 22.38 -21.04 8.83
CA ASP A 444 22.70 -21.83 10.02
C ASP A 444 21.64 -21.62 11.10
N TRP A 445 21.16 -20.39 11.28
CA TRP A 445 20.06 -20.11 12.20
C TRP A 445 18.77 -20.83 11.78
N ILE A 446 18.40 -20.77 10.51
CA ILE A 446 17.20 -21.47 9.99
C ILE A 446 17.28 -22.98 10.28
N ASP A 447 18.46 -23.58 10.09
CA ASP A 447 18.68 -25.00 10.33
C ASP A 447 18.54 -25.40 11.81
N THR A 448 18.74 -24.45 12.74
CA THR A 448 18.51 -24.70 14.18
C THR A 448 17.02 -24.72 14.57
N LEU A 449 16.13 -24.19 13.72
CA LEU A 449 14.72 -24.03 14.07
C LEU A 449 13.95 -25.35 13.91
N PRO A 450 13.03 -25.68 14.83
CA PRO A 450 12.20 -26.87 14.70
C PRO A 450 11.15 -26.71 13.60
N ASP A 451 10.79 -27.81 12.94
CA ASP A 451 9.70 -27.83 11.96
C ASP A 451 8.34 -27.67 12.65
N THR A 452 7.41 -26.93 12.05
CA THR A 452 6.02 -26.89 12.50
C THR A 452 5.23 -28.03 11.85
N GLU A 453 4.43 -28.73 12.64
CA GLU A 453 3.45 -29.69 12.13
C GLU A 453 2.07 -29.28 12.62
N THR A 454 1.15 -29.01 11.69
CA THR A 454 -0.25 -28.74 12.00
C THR A 454 -1.16 -29.71 11.27
N LYS A 455 -2.46 -29.64 11.58
CA LYS A 455 -3.47 -30.30 10.75
C LYS A 455 -3.41 -29.68 9.35
N PRO A 456 -3.24 -30.47 8.27
CA PRO A 456 -3.20 -29.94 6.92
C PRO A 456 -4.47 -29.16 6.59
N ILE A 457 -4.28 -28.02 5.94
CA ILE A 457 -5.37 -27.22 5.39
C ILE A 457 -5.88 -27.93 4.15
N THR A 458 -7.04 -28.58 4.27
CA THR A 458 -7.71 -29.28 3.17
C THR A 458 -8.78 -28.43 2.48
N VAL A 459 -9.26 -27.37 3.14
CA VAL A 459 -10.23 -26.40 2.62
C VAL A 459 -9.62 -25.01 2.75
N MET A 460 -9.55 -24.28 1.63
CA MET A 460 -8.97 -22.94 1.63
C MET A 460 -9.84 -21.98 2.46
N PRO A 461 -9.28 -21.26 3.45
CA PRO A 461 -9.99 -20.20 4.16
C PRO A 461 -10.32 -19.03 3.24
N SER A 462 -11.35 -18.24 3.62
CA SER A 462 -11.61 -16.94 2.98
C SER A 462 -10.44 -15.99 3.21
N GLY A 463 -10.04 -15.26 2.16
CA GLY A 463 -9.04 -14.21 2.24
C GLY A 463 -9.63 -12.81 2.45
N ASP A 464 -10.97 -12.68 2.50
CA ASP A 464 -11.64 -11.38 2.56
C ASP A 464 -11.51 -10.76 3.96
N SER A 465 -10.58 -9.81 4.08
CA SER A 465 -10.34 -9.08 5.33
C SER A 465 -11.49 -8.15 5.73
N THR A 466 -12.44 -7.85 4.84
CA THR A 466 -13.57 -6.96 5.12
C THR A 466 -14.66 -7.64 5.94
N GLU A 467 -14.76 -8.98 5.90
CA GLU A 467 -15.73 -9.75 6.69
C GLU A 467 -15.57 -9.51 8.20
N GLN A 468 -14.38 -9.10 8.66
CA GLN A 468 -14.10 -8.78 10.05
C GLN A 468 -14.85 -7.54 10.57
N TYR A 469 -15.36 -6.68 9.67
CA TYR A 469 -16.03 -5.42 10.01
C TYR A 469 -17.54 -5.43 9.78
N ALA A 470 -18.09 -6.52 9.23
CA ALA A 470 -19.54 -6.70 9.12
C ALA A 470 -20.26 -6.59 10.48
N ASP A 471 -19.53 -6.83 11.57
CA ASP A 471 -20.01 -6.74 12.94
C ASP A 471 -19.52 -5.52 13.75
N ASP A 472 -18.99 -4.46 13.10
CA ASP A 472 -18.42 -3.31 13.82
C ASP A 472 -19.46 -2.58 14.72
N PRO A 473 -19.21 -2.44 16.04
CA PRO A 473 -20.15 -1.84 16.98
C PRO A 473 -20.51 -0.38 16.69
N ASP A 474 -19.57 0.43 16.21
CA ASP A 474 -19.82 1.85 15.93
C ASP A 474 -20.72 2.00 14.69
N LEU A 475 -20.47 1.17 13.68
CA LEU A 475 -21.27 1.12 12.46
C LEU A 475 -22.71 0.67 12.77
N LYS A 476 -22.87 -0.38 13.58
CA LYS A 476 -24.20 -0.86 14.00
C LYS A 476 -24.99 0.20 14.75
N LYS A 477 -24.34 0.91 15.69
CA LYS A 477 -24.98 1.97 16.46
C LYS A 477 -25.53 3.08 15.56
N ILE A 478 -24.71 3.60 14.65
CA ILE A 478 -25.14 4.72 13.77
C ILE A 478 -26.20 4.25 12.77
N ALA A 479 -26.02 3.06 12.19
CA ALA A 479 -27.00 2.47 11.31
C ALA A 479 -28.37 2.26 11.97
N GLU A 480 -28.40 1.90 13.26
CA GLU A 480 -29.64 1.83 14.06
C GLU A 480 -30.25 3.23 14.29
N GLU A 481 -29.42 4.23 14.62
CA GLU A 481 -29.87 5.62 14.84
C GLU A 481 -30.44 6.27 13.57
N GLU A 482 -29.99 5.85 12.38
CA GLU A 482 -30.35 6.46 11.09
C GLU A 482 -31.18 5.56 10.15
N GLY A 483 -31.49 4.33 10.57
CA GLY A 483 -32.35 3.41 9.81
C GLY A 483 -31.72 2.79 8.57
N TRP A 484 -30.41 2.53 8.58
CA TRP A 484 -29.70 1.97 7.42
C TRP A 484 -29.99 0.46 7.22
N VAL A 485 -29.94 -0.01 5.97
CA VAL A 485 -30.09 -1.45 5.64
C VAL A 485 -28.77 -2.18 5.86
N LEU A 486 -28.59 -2.77 7.04
CA LEU A 486 -27.35 -3.44 7.48
C LEU A 486 -27.07 -4.81 6.84
N LYS A 487 -28.06 -5.42 6.19
CA LYS A 487 -27.95 -6.72 5.51
C LYS A 487 -28.64 -6.66 4.14
N PRO A 488 -28.07 -5.93 3.16
CA PRO A 488 -28.58 -5.98 1.79
C PRO A 488 -28.42 -7.39 1.23
N ASP A 489 -29.38 -7.85 0.43
CA ASP A 489 -29.32 -9.18 -0.20
C ASP A 489 -28.13 -9.24 -1.18
N ASN A 490 -27.36 -10.32 -1.10
CA ASN A 490 -26.18 -10.54 -1.94
C ASN A 490 -26.55 -11.03 -3.36
N LYS A 491 -27.83 -11.34 -3.60
CA LYS A 491 -28.38 -11.72 -4.90
C LYS A 491 -29.02 -10.50 -5.56
N ASN A 492 -28.24 -9.79 -6.38
CA ASN A 492 -28.72 -8.65 -7.14
C ASN A 492 -29.54 -9.08 -8.37
N ILE A 493 -30.81 -9.46 -8.14
CA ILE A 493 -31.91 -9.68 -9.12
C ILE A 493 -32.11 -11.16 -9.51
N ASP A 494 -33.25 -11.75 -9.10
CA ASP A 494 -33.75 -13.02 -9.64
C ASP A 494 -34.76 -12.81 -10.81
N GLU A 495 -35.43 -11.65 -10.93
CA GLU A 495 -36.33 -11.30 -12.04
C GLU A 495 -36.32 -9.79 -12.37
N ALA A 496 -36.43 -9.43 -13.66
CA ALA A 496 -36.42 -8.05 -14.13
C ALA A 496 -37.60 -7.22 -13.55
N LEU A 497 -37.29 -6.09 -12.92
CA LEU A 497 -38.28 -5.12 -12.46
C LEU A 497 -38.65 -4.15 -13.60
N GLY A 498 -39.55 -4.59 -14.48
CA GLY A 498 -40.31 -3.70 -15.38
C GLY A 498 -40.29 -4.10 -16.86
N ASP A 499 -41.47 -4.31 -17.43
CA ASP A 499 -41.72 -4.43 -18.87
C ASP A 499 -41.94 -3.00 -19.42
N TYR A 500 -40.96 -2.45 -20.14
CA TYR A 500 -40.96 -1.06 -20.61
C TYR A 500 -41.56 -0.88 -22.02
N ASP A 501 -42.57 -1.67 -22.36
CA ASP A 501 -43.47 -1.40 -23.48
C ASP A 501 -44.93 -1.49 -23.04
N LYS A 502 -45.42 -0.42 -22.39
CA LYS A 502 -46.84 0.00 -22.39
C LYS A 502 -47.06 1.42 -21.89
#